data_AF-M4RRS3-F1
#
_entry.id   AF-M4RRS3-F1
#
_cell.length_a   1.000
_cell.length_b   1.000
_cell.length_c   1.000
_cell.angle_alpha   90.00
_cell.angle_beta   90.00
_cell.angle_gamma   90.00
#
_symmetry.space_group_name_H-M   'P 1'
#
loop_
_entity.id
_entity.type
_entity.pdbx_description
1 polymer ?
#
loop_
_entity_poly.entity_id
_entity_poly.type
_entity_poly.pdbx_seq_one_letter_code
_entity_poly.pdbx_strand_id
1 'polypeptide(L)' 'MLINATQLEELRVALVDGQKLYDLDIESPGHEQKNPIFIKVLLPA' A
#
# COMPACT_ATOMS: atom_id res chain seq x y z
N MET A 1 -6.10 5.79 -1.83
CA MET A 1 -4.92 4.92 -1.60
C MET A 1 -3.74 5.82 -1.28
N LEU A 2 -3.02 5.54 -0.19
CA LEU A 2 -1.83 6.26 0.25
C LEU A 2 -0.65 5.29 0.29
N ILE A 3 0.54 5.76 -0.10
CA ILE A 3 1.77 4.97 -0.09
C ILE A 3 2.84 5.73 0.70
N ASN A 4 3.51 5.05 1.64
CA ASN A 4 4.67 5.55 2.35
C ASN A 4 5.85 4.59 2.14
N ALA A 5 6.90 5.11 1.51
CA ALA A 5 8.12 4.38 1.13
C ALA A 5 9.39 5.12 1.59
N THR A 6 9.31 5.91 2.66
CA THR A 6 10.48 6.68 3.15
C THR A 6 11.50 5.82 3.89
N GLN A 7 11.06 4.66 4.41
CA GLN A 7 11.89 3.68 5.08
C GLN A 7 12.27 2.59 4.07
N LEU A 8 13.53 2.17 4.11
CA LEU A 8 14.04 1.13 3.20
C LEU A 8 13.59 -0.27 3.64
N GLU A 9 13.28 -0.42 4.92
CA GLU A 9 12.95 -1.66 5.59
C GLU A 9 11.45 -2.00 5.48
N GLU A 10 10.61 -1.03 5.13
CA GLU A 10 9.16 -1.19 5.08
C GLU A 10 8.51 -0.28 4.02
N LEU A 11 7.67 -0.88 3.18
CA LEU A 11 6.70 -0.18 2.34
C LEU A 11 5.32 -0.26 2.98
N ARG A 12 4.61 0.86 3.10
CA ARG A 12 3.27 0.91 3.67
C ARG A 12 2.26 1.39 2.64
N VAL A 13 1.19 0.64 2.45
CA VAL A 13 0.10 0.98 1.54
C VAL A 13 -1.21 0.99 2.31
N ALA A 14 -1.97 2.08 2.22
CA ALA A 14 -3.23 2.23 2.93
C ALA A 14 -4.39 2.56 1.99
N LEU A 15 -5.53 1.90 2.19
CA LEU A 15 -6.81 2.27 1.59
C LEU A 15 -7.58 3.15 2.58
N VAL A 16 -7.91 4.36 2.15
CA VAL A 16 -8.56 5.37 2.98
C VAL A 16 -9.70 6.04 2.22
N ASP A 17 -10.76 6.41 2.95
CA ASP A 17 -11.79 7.36 2.53
C ASP A 17 -11.80 8.53 3.51
N GLY A 18 -11.37 9.71 3.06
CA GLY A 18 -11.12 10.85 3.92
C GLY A 18 -10.14 10.52 5.05
N GLN A 19 -10.62 10.54 6.29
CA GLN A 19 -9.84 10.23 7.51
C GLN A 19 -10.04 8.79 8.00
N LYS A 20 -10.82 7.96 7.30
CA LYS A 20 -11.13 6.59 7.70
C LYS A 20 -10.23 5.60 6.97
N LEU A 21 -9.51 4.79 7.73
CA LEU A 21 -8.70 3.67 7.25
C LEU A 21 -9.58 2.44 7.02
N TYR A 22 -9.48 1.84 5.85
CA TYR A 22 -10.15 0.58 5.51
C TYR A 22 -9.19 -0.59 5.49
N ASP A 23 -7.99 -0.37 4.95
CA ASP A 23 -6.99 -1.42 4.81
C ASP A 23 -5.59 -0.85 4.94
N LEU A 24 -4.66 -1.66 5.46
CA LEU A 24 -3.26 -1.30 5.67
C LEU A 24 -2.38 -2.53 5.45
N ASP A 25 -1.63 -2.50 4.35
CA ASP A 25 -0.58 -3.46 4.05
C ASP A 25 0.79 -2.87 4.39
N ILE A 26 1.62 -3.68 5.04
CA ILE A 26 3.01 -3.36 5.36
C ILE A 26 3.88 -4.49 4.82
N GLU A 27 4.78 -4.14 3.91
CA GLU A 27 5.69 -5.08 3.26
C GLU A 27 7.12 -4.81 3.70
N SER A 28 7.84 -5.86 4.09
CA SER A 28 9.28 -5.80 4.36
C SER A 28 10.06 -6.47 3.21
N PRO A 29 11.24 -5.96 2.80
CA PRO A 29 12.02 -6.44 1.65
C PRO A 29 12.47 -7.92 1.64
N GLY A 30 12.10 -8.73 2.62
CA GLY A 30 12.44 -10.17 2.70
C GLY A 30 11.25 -11.08 2.98
N HIS A 31 10.05 -10.52 3.13
CA HIS A 31 8.80 -11.26 3.33
C HIS A 31 7.87 -10.92 2.16
N GLU A 32 8.14 -11.51 0.99
CA GLU A 32 7.17 -11.48 -0.11
C GLU A 32 5.93 -12.28 0.31
N GLN A 33 4.88 -11.57 0.74
CA GLN A 33 3.55 -12.16 0.79
C GLN A 33 3.07 -12.35 -0.65
N LYS A 34 2.82 -13.60 -1.04
CA LYS A 34 2.21 -14.00 -2.31
C LYS A 34 0.74 -13.55 -2.38
N ASN A 35 0.46 -12.27 -2.26
CA ASN A 35 -0.83 -11.71 -2.64
C ASN A 35 -0.63 -10.98 -3.97
N PRO A 36 -1.35 -11.36 -5.03
CA PRO A 36 -1.24 -10.66 -6.31
C PRO A 36 -1.80 -9.25 -6.13
N ILE A 37 -0.90 -8.28 -5.96
CA ILE A 37 -1.24 -6.86 -5.90
C ILE A 37 -1.59 -6.40 -7.32
N PHE A 38 -2.87 -6.44 -7.65
CA PHE A 38 -3.40 -5.83 -8.87
C PHE A 38 -3.50 -4.31 -8.67
N ILE A 39 -2.41 -3.59 -8.95
CA ILE A 39 -2.44 -2.12 -8.96
C ILE A 39 -3.09 -1.65 -10.26
N LYS A 40 -4.42 -1.54 -10.26
CA LYS A 40 -5.10 -0.70 -11.25
C LYS A 40 -4.96 0.74 -10.78
N VAL A 41 -3.91 1.42 -11.25
CA VAL A 41 -3.80 2.88 -11.12
C VAL A 41 -4.97 3.50 -11.88
N LEU A 42 -6.05 3.83 -11.18
CA LEU A 42 -7.03 4.78 -11.70
C LEU A 42 -6.40 6.16 -11.53
N LEU A 43 -5.75 6.66 -12.58
CA LEU A 43 -5.50 8.09 -12.70
C LEU A 43 -6.89 8.76 -12.73
N PRO A 44 -7.15 9.80 -11.91
CA PRO A 44 -8.33 10.62 -12.12
C PRO A 44 -8.20 11.31 -13.49
N ALA A 45 -9.34 11.43 -14.18
CA ALA A 45 -9.51 11.82 -15.58
C ALA A 45 -8.68 13.03 -16.04
#